data_AF-A0AAD9XNV8-F1
#
_entry.id   AF-A0AAD9XNV8-F1
#
_cell.length_a   1.000
_cell.length_b   1.000
_cell.length_c   1.000
_cell.angle_alpha   90.00
_cell.angle_beta   90.00
_cell.angle_gamma   90.00
#
_symmetry.space_group_name_H-M   'P 1'
#
loop_
_entity.id
_entity.type
_entity.pdbx_description
1 polymer ?
#
loop_
_entity_poly.entity_id
_entity_poly.type
_entity_poly.pdbx_seq_one_letter_code
_entity_poly.pdbx_strand_id
1 'polypeptide(L)' 'SPNVTVALDGTENFSSIGQALETIPDESDATYTIYIKEGKYQERVYLGIEKKMLYLGTELERR' A
#
# COMPACT_ATOMS: atom_id res chain seq x y z
N SER A 1 10.83 -3.77 6.39
CA SER A 1 10.15 -2.47 6.51
C SER A 1 9.29 -2.25 5.28
N PRO A 2 8.10 -1.64 5.39
CA PRO A 2 7.27 -1.35 4.22
C PRO A 2 7.91 -0.26 3.37
N ASN A 3 7.52 -0.17 2.10
CA ASN A 3 7.86 0.96 1.25
C ASN A 3 7.07 2.20 1.66
N VAL A 4 5.77 2.02 1.97
CA VAL A 4 4.88 3.09 2.44
C VAL A 4 3.88 2.55 3.48
N THR A 5 3.44 3.44 4.38
CA THR A 5 2.41 3.17 5.39
C THR A 5 1.18 4.04 5.16
N VAL A 6 0.00 3.43 5.29
CA VAL A 6 -1.31 4.11 5.23
C VAL A 6 -1.92 4.17 6.64
N ALA A 7 -2.35 5.36 7.06
CA ALA A 7 -3.02 5.60 8.34
C ALA A 7 -4.10 6.69 8.22
N LEU A 8 -5.32 6.39 8.69
CA LEU A 8 -6.47 7.32 8.62
C LEU A 8 -6.28 8.60 9.44
N ASP A 9 -5.42 8.57 10.46
CA ASP A 9 -5.09 9.71 11.31
C ASP A 9 -4.12 10.72 10.64
N GLY A 10 -3.60 10.39 9.45
CA GLY A 10 -2.67 11.23 8.70
C GLY A 10 -1.25 11.28 9.29
N THR A 11 -0.89 10.37 10.20
CA THR A 11 0.42 10.35 10.86
C THR A 11 1.54 9.72 10.01
N GLU A 12 1.17 9.09 8.90
CA GLU A 12 2.06 8.29 8.05
C GLU A 12 2.12 8.84 6.62
N ASN A 13 2.58 8.06 5.65
CA ASN A 13 2.76 8.52 4.27
C ASN A 13 1.44 8.94 3.60
N PHE A 14 0.38 8.14 3.79
CA PHE A 14 -0.92 8.37 3.16
C PHE A 14 -2.07 8.11 4.14
N SER A 15 -3.22 8.73 3.88
CA SER A 15 -4.49 8.44 4.55
C SER A 15 -5.49 7.70 3.67
N SER A 16 -5.13 7.44 2.40
CA SER A 16 -5.92 6.72 1.40
C SER A 16 -5.13 5.54 0.84
N ILE A 17 -5.82 4.40 0.65
CA ILE A 17 -5.22 3.24 -0.02
C ILE A 17 -4.97 3.56 -1.49
N GLY A 18 -5.90 4.24 -2.17
CA GLY A 18 -5.76 4.60 -3.58
C GLY A 18 -4.49 5.41 -3.86
N GLN A 19 -4.20 6.42 -3.04
CA GLN A 19 -2.98 7.23 -3.18
C GLN A 19 -1.71 6.40 -2.99
N ALA A 20 -1.72 5.43 -2.07
CA ALA A 20 -0.58 4.55 -1.88
C ALA A 20 -0.34 3.65 -3.12
N LEU A 21 -1.40 3.17 -3.77
CA LEU A 21 -1.28 2.35 -4.99
C LEU A 21 -0.63 3.11 -6.16
N GLU A 22 -0.83 4.42 -6.26
CA GLU A 22 -0.21 5.26 -7.29
C GLU A 22 1.32 5.30 -7.19
N THR A 23 1.88 5.00 -6.02
CA THR A 23 3.34 5.02 -5.78
C THR A 23 4.06 3.73 -6.14
N ILE A 24 3.32 2.69 -6.51
CA ILE A 24 3.89 1.41 -6.92
C ILE A 24 4.58 1.58 -8.29
N PRO A 25 5.86 1.22 -8.45
CA PRO A 25 6.53 1.26 -9.74
C PRO A 25 5.93 0.25 -10.73
N ASP A 26 5.77 0.66 -11.98
CA ASP A 26 5.29 -0.21 -13.06
C ASP A 26 6.34 -1.28 -13.41
N GLU A 27 5.88 -2.48 -13.77
CA GLU A 27 6.69 -3.57 -14.32
C GLU A 27 7.87 -4.01 -13.44
N SER A 28 7.83 -3.71 -12.13
CA SER A 28 8.88 -4.06 -11.17
C SER A 28 8.88 -5.53 -10.78
N ASP A 29 10.06 -6.14 -10.76
CA ASP A 29 10.26 -7.50 -10.21
C ASP A 29 10.48 -7.51 -8.69
N ALA A 30 10.69 -6.34 -8.07
CA ALA A 30 10.84 -6.20 -6.63
C ALA A 30 9.47 -6.08 -5.95
N THR A 31 9.26 -6.80 -4.85
CA THR A 31 8.03 -6.72 -4.06
C THR A 31 7.85 -5.33 -3.44
N TYR A 32 6.79 -4.63 -3.84
CA TYR A 32 6.38 -3.39 -3.22
C TYR A 32 5.44 -3.69 -2.05
N THR A 33 5.77 -3.21 -0.86
CA THR A 33 5.04 -3.50 0.38
C THR A 33 4.34 -2.24 0.88
N ILE A 34 3.00 -2.29 0.97
CA ILE A 34 2.17 -1.25 1.57
C ILE A 34 1.62 -1.79 2.89
N TYR A 35 1.98 -1.14 4.00
CA TYR A 35 1.44 -1.45 5.32
C TYR A 35 0.21 -0.59 5.62
N ILE A 36 -0.90 -1.22 6.00
CA ILE A 36 -2.13 -0.51 6.36
C ILE A 36 -2.34 -0.63 7.86
N LYS A 37 -2.39 0.50 8.57
CA LYS A 37 -2.78 0.51 10.00
C LYS A 37 -4.26 0.15 10.15
N GLU A 38 -4.65 -0.26 11.35
CA GLU A 38 -6.04 -0.58 11.65
C GLU A 38 -6.98 0.60 11.33
N GLY A 39 -8.13 0.30 10.73
CA GLY A 39 -9.07 1.34 10.32
C GLY A 39 -10.10 0.85 9.33
N LYS A 40 -11.19 1.62 9.20
CA LYS A 40 -12.22 1.38 8.17
C LYS A 40 -11.98 2.32 6.99
N TYR A 41 -11.48 1.76 5.90
CA TYR A 41 -11.27 2.47 4.64
C TYR A 41 -12.48 2.27 3.73
N GLN A 42 -13.22 3.35 3.44
CA GLN A 42 -14.39 3.31 2.57
C GLN A 42 -14.03 3.90 1.19
N GLU A 43 -13.34 3.11 0.37
CA GLU A 43 -12.80 3.56 -0.90
C GLU A 43 -13.10 2.55 -2.02
N ARG A 44 -13.25 3.04 -3.25
CA ARG A 44 -13.12 2.22 -4.46
C ARG A 44 -11.72 2.45 -5.00
N VAL A 45 -10.93 1.40 -5.04
CA VAL A 45 -9.55 1.46 -5.53
C VAL A 45 -9.42 0.76 -6.87
N TYR A 46 -8.47 1.21 -7.67
CA TYR A 46 -8.11 0.61 -8.95
C TYR A 46 -6.64 0.22 -8.90
N LEU A 47 -6.32 -0.97 -9.37
CA LEU A 47 -4.95 -1.43 -9.53
C LEU A 47 -4.76 -1.76 -11.01
N GLY A 48 -3.83 -1.05 -11.64
CA GLY A 48 -3.48 -1.32 -13.03
C GLY A 48 -2.73 -2.64 -13.19
N ILE A 49 -2.87 -3.26 -14.35
CA ILE A 49 -2.27 -4.57 -14.66
C ILE A 49 -0.73 -4.51 -14.74
N GLU A 50 -0.18 -3.31 -14.91
CA GLU A 50 1.25 -3.00 -14.93
C GLU A 50 1.91 -3.07 -13.54
N LYS A 51 1.10 -3.01 -12.47
CA LYS A 51 1.60 -3.10 -11.09
C LYS A 51 1.89 -4.56 -10.74
N LYS A 52 3.15 -4.96 -10.85
CA LYS A 52 3.62 -6.31 -10.52
C LYS A 52 4.12 -6.38 -9.06
N MET A 53 4.08 -7.59 -8.50
CA MET A 53 4.71 -7.92 -7.20
C MET A 53 4.29 -6.99 -6.04
N LEU A 54 3.01 -6.99 -5.67
CA LEU A 54 2.47 -6.18 -4.57
C LEU A 54 2.13 -7.04 -3.34
N TYR A 55 2.52 -6.57 -2.16
CA TYR A 55 1.95 -7.00 -0.88
C TYR A 55 1.22 -5.83 -0.21
N LEU A 56 -0.07 -6.04 0.10
CA LEU A 56 -0.92 -5.10 0.82
C LEU A 56 -1.48 -5.80 2.05
N GLY A 57 -1.16 -5.32 3.25
CA GLY A 57 -1.58 -6.02 4.46
C GLY A 57 -1.39 -5.25 5.76
N THR A 58 -2.00 -5.79 6.80
CA THR A 58 -1.94 -5.29 8.18
C THR A 58 -0.89 -6.01 9.02
N GLU A 59 -0.22 -7.01 8.46
CA GLU A 59 0.93 -7.66 9.07
C GLU A 59 2.15 -7.34 8.23
N LEU A 60 3.12 -6.65 8.82
CA LEU A 60 4.46 -6.66 8.26
C LEU A 60 4.97 -8.08 8.47
N GLU A 61 5.11 -8.87 7.40
CA GLU A 61 5.76 -10.18 7.50
C GLU A 61 7.08 -10.01 8.27
N ARG A 62 7.09 -10.43 9.53
CA ARG A 62 8.31 -10.59 10.32
C ARG A 62 8.99 -11.83 9.76
N ARG A 63 9.81 -11.64 8.75
CA ARG A 63 10.88 -12.59 8.42
C ARG A 63 12.15 -12.16 9.13
#